data_AF-A0A6G2JUD3-F1
#
_entry.id   AF-A0A6G2JUD3-F1
#
_cell.length_a   1.000
_cell.length_b   1.000
_cell.length_c   1.000
_cell.angle_alpha   90.00
_cell.angle_beta   90.00
_cell.angle_gamma   90.00
#
_symmetry.space_group_name_H-M   'P 1'
#
loop_
_entity.id
_entity.type
_entity.pdbx_description
1 polymer ?
#
loop_
_entity_poly.entity_id
_entity_poly.type
_entity_poly.pdbx_seq_one_letter_code
_entity_poly.pdbx_strand_id
1 'polypeptide(L)'
;MARGAVGGNGSEDGLAKAIEIALTLGIFVVAGLGLDYWLGTAPWFVLSFGTVAFIVKFIVEWYRYRERMQVHEQEMASNRPSEQRGIDRATGFDEPASLPTGVSLDADADSSA
;
A
#
# COMPACT_ATOMS: atom_id res chain seq x y z
N MET A 1 -12.38 9.54 38.31
CA MET A 1 -13.14 9.62 37.04
C MET A 1 -12.33 10.48 36.07
N ALA A 2 -11.77 9.86 35.03
CA ALA A 2 -11.37 10.47 33.75
C ALA A 2 -10.44 9.47 33.03
N ARG A 3 -10.96 8.76 32.03
CA ARG A 3 -10.15 8.33 30.89
C ARG A 3 -11.04 8.40 29.66
N GLY A 4 -10.76 9.42 28.87
CA GLY A 4 -11.53 9.80 27.69
C GLY A 4 -11.33 8.85 26.52
N ALA A 5 -12.35 8.87 25.66
CA ALA A 5 -12.40 8.53 24.24
C ALA A 5 -11.57 7.32 23.78
N VAL A 6 -12.24 6.15 23.76
CA VAL A 6 -11.95 5.10 22.79
C VAL A 6 -12.70 5.46 21.51
N GLY A 7 -11.98 5.56 20.39
CA GLY A 7 -12.59 5.59 19.05
C GLY A 7 -12.01 6.64 18.14
N GLY A 8 -10.81 6.39 17.61
CA GLY A 8 -10.25 7.22 16.55
C GLY A 8 -8.87 6.78 16.09
N ASN A 9 -8.79 5.69 15.31
CA ASN A 9 -7.50 5.00 15.12
C ASN A 9 -7.16 4.68 13.64
N GLY A 10 -7.95 5.13 12.68
CA GLY A 10 -7.66 4.86 11.26
C GLY A 10 -8.41 5.74 10.28
N SER A 11 -9.67 6.08 10.59
CA SER A 11 -10.47 7.00 9.76
C SER A 11 -9.97 8.44 9.86
N GLU A 12 -9.60 8.93 11.05
CA GLU A 12 -9.03 10.29 11.19
C GLU A 12 -7.68 10.46 10.50
N ASP A 13 -6.82 9.42 10.52
CA ASP A 13 -5.53 9.46 9.84
C ASP A 13 -5.70 9.56 8.33
N GLY A 14 -6.63 8.78 7.76
CA GLY A 14 -6.96 8.86 6.34
C GLY A 14 -7.53 10.22 5.94
N LEU A 15 -8.43 10.79 6.76
CA LEU A 15 -9.02 12.11 6.51
C LEU A 15 -7.98 13.22 6.61
N ALA A 16 -7.14 13.22 7.65
CA ALA A 16 -6.07 14.19 7.82
C ALA A 16 -5.12 14.19 6.62
N LYS A 17 -4.79 13.00 6.10
CA LYS A 17 -3.98 12.86 4.87
C LYS A 17 -4.67 13.37 3.62
N ALA A 18 -5.95 13.05 3.43
CA ALA A 18 -6.70 13.58 2.30
C ALA A 18 -6.75 15.11 2.30
N ILE A 19 -6.98 15.72 3.47
CA ILE A 19 -6.95 17.18 3.64
C ILE A 19 -5.56 17.74 3.35
N GLU A 20 -4.50 17.11 3.87
CA GLU A 20 -3.12 17.55 3.63
C GLU A 20 -2.78 17.58 2.13
N ILE A 21 -3.20 16.55 1.38
CA ILE A 21 -3.00 16.46 -0.07
C ILE A 21 -3.81 17.54 -0.78
N ALA A 22 -5.10 17.67 -0.45
CA ALA A 22 -5.99 18.65 -1.06
C ALA A 22 -5.51 20.10 -0.83
N LEU A 23 -5.10 20.42 0.40
CA LEU A 23 -4.57 21.74 0.75
C LEU A 23 -3.28 22.04 -0.01
N THR A 24 -2.34 21.10 -0.05
CA THR A 24 -1.09 21.29 -0.79
C THR A 24 -1.38 21.55 -2.26
N LEU A 25 -2.22 20.72 -2.88
CA LEU A 25 -2.56 20.86 -4.29
C LEU A 25 -3.31 22.18 -4.56
N GLY A 26 -4.25 22.55 -3.69
CA GLY A 26 -5.00 23.80 -3.77
C GLY A 26 -4.09 25.02 -3.69
N ILE A 27 -3.10 25.04 -2.79
CA ILE A 27 -2.14 26.14 -2.68
C ILE A 27 -1.35 26.31 -3.99
N PHE A 28 -0.85 25.22 -4.57
CA PHE A 28 -0.09 25.28 -5.83
C PHE A 28 -0.95 25.72 -7.02
N VAL A 29 -2.21 25.29 -7.08
CA VAL A 29 -3.16 25.74 -8.11
C VAL A 29 -3.46 27.23 -7.96
N VAL A 30 -3.76 27.71 -6.74
CA VAL A 30 -4.05 29.12 -6.47
C VAL A 30 -2.83 30.00 -6.77
N ALA A 31 -1.62 29.55 -6.39
CA ALA A 31 -0.38 30.25 -6.72
C ALA A 31 -0.15 30.31 -8.24
N GLY A 32 -0.39 29.21 -8.95
CA GLY A 32 -0.31 29.15 -10.41
C GLY A 32 -1.29 30.12 -11.07
N LEU A 33 -2.54 30.17 -10.59
CA LEU A 33 -3.56 31.09 -11.10
C LEU A 33 -3.14 32.54 -10.89
N GLY A 34 -2.64 32.87 -9.70
CA GLY A 34 -2.15 34.22 -9.40
C GLY A 34 -1.02 34.64 -10.34
N LEU A 35 -0.09 33.73 -10.64
CA LEU A 35 0.98 33.97 -11.61
C LEU A 35 0.43 34.13 -13.03
N ASP A 36 -0.46 33.22 -13.45
CA ASP A 36 -1.06 33.26 -14.79
C ASP A 36 -1.82 34.57 -15.04
N TYR A 37 -2.57 35.06 -14.05
CA TYR A 37 -3.25 36.36 -14.13
C TYR A 37 -2.30 37.55 -14.10
N TRP A 38 -1.20 37.47 -13.33
CA TRP A 38 -0.26 38.59 -13.22
C TRP A 38 0.62 38.76 -14.46
N LEU A 39 1.05 37.64 -15.07
CA LEU A 39 1.88 37.65 -16.28
C LEU A 39 1.07 37.62 -17.58
N GLY A 40 -0.25 37.44 -17.49
CA GLY A 40 -1.12 37.28 -18.67
C GLY A 40 -0.81 36.02 -19.46
N THR A 41 -0.23 34.99 -18.83
CA THR A 41 0.00 33.71 -19.47
C THR A 41 -1.31 32.92 -19.55
N ALA A 42 -1.50 32.18 -20.65
CA ALA A 42 -2.42 31.04 -20.67
C ALA A 42 -2.07 30.06 -19.52
N PRO A 43 -2.93 29.10 -19.10
CA PRO A 43 -2.89 28.43 -17.78
C PRO A 43 -1.71 27.45 -17.58
N TRP A 44 -0.50 27.90 -17.89
CA TRP A 44 0.74 27.14 -17.94
C TRP A 44 1.36 27.05 -16.56
N PHE A 45 1.29 28.11 -15.75
CA PHE A 45 1.79 28.04 -14.38
C PHE A 45 0.90 27.15 -13.52
N VAL A 46 -0.44 27.24 -13.65
CA VAL A 46 -1.36 26.29 -13.00
C VAL A 46 -1.05 24.84 -13.38
N LEU A 47 -0.91 24.56 -14.68
CA LEU A 47 -0.61 23.20 -15.16
C LEU A 47 0.73 22.71 -14.62
N SER A 48 1.77 23.54 -14.68
CA SER A 48 3.11 23.17 -14.23
C SER A 48 3.14 22.93 -12.72
N PHE A 49 2.61 23.86 -11.94
CA PHE A 49 2.62 23.79 -10.48
C PHE A 49 1.71 22.69 -9.96
N GLY A 50 0.51 22.53 -10.53
CA GLY A 50 -0.40 21.44 -10.19
C GLY A 50 0.24 20.07 -10.48
N THR A 51 0.86 19.92 -11.65
CA THR A 51 1.53 18.66 -12.03
C THR A 51 2.70 18.34 -11.11
N VAL A 52 3.57 19.31 -10.84
CA VAL A 52 4.72 19.12 -9.93
C VAL A 52 4.25 18.78 -8.52
N ALA A 53 3.26 19.50 -7.98
CA ALA A 53 2.74 19.24 -6.64
C ALA A 53 2.12 17.83 -6.53
N PHE A 54 1.38 17.41 -7.56
CA PHE A 54 0.81 16.06 -7.62
C PHE A 54 1.90 14.98 -7.63
N ILE A 55 2.90 15.11 -8.50
CA ILE A 55 4.00 14.14 -8.61
C ILE A 55 4.78 14.03 -7.29
N VAL A 56 5.14 15.17 -6.68
CA VAL A 56 5.87 15.18 -5.42
C VAL A 56 5.07 14.48 -4.32
N LYS A 57 3.78 14.81 -4.17
CA LYS A 57 2.92 14.16 -3.18
C LYS A 57 2.81 12.65 -3.41
N PHE A 58 2.65 12.24 -4.66
CA PHE A 58 2.58 10.83 -5.03
C PHE A 58 3.87 10.09 -4.66
N ILE A 59 5.04 10.65 -5.01
CA ILE A 59 6.35 10.06 -4.70
C ILE A 59 6.55 9.93 -3.18
N VAL A 60 6.26 10.98 -2.42
CA VAL A 60 6.43 10.97 -0.96
C VAL A 60 5.53 9.92 -0.31
N GLU A 61 4.25 9.85 -0.72
CA GLU A 61 3.33 8.86 -0.16
C GLU A 61 3.75 7.43 -0.53
N TRP A 62 4.26 7.23 -1.75
CA TRP A 62 4.79 5.94 -2.19
C TRP A 62 5.97 5.47 -1.33
N TYR A 63 6.96 6.34 -1.08
CA TYR A 63 8.09 5.99 -0.22
C TYR A 63 7.65 5.70 1.22
N ARG A 64 6.75 6.52 1.80
CA ARG A 64 6.20 6.25 3.13
C ARG A 64 5.43 4.93 3.21
N TYR A 65 4.71 4.57 2.15
CA TYR A 65 4.04 3.27 2.07
C TYR A 65 5.05 2.12 2.06
N ARG A 66 6.10 2.23 1.24
CA ARG A 66 7.18 1.24 1.15
C ARG A 66 7.88 1.03 2.50
N GLU A 67 8.21 2.11 3.20
CA GLU A 67 8.84 2.04 4.53
C GLU A 67 7.95 1.30 5.54
N ARG A 68 6.64 1.60 5.56
CA ARG A 68 5.68 0.92 6.45
C ARG A 68 5.61 -0.58 6.18
N MET A 69 5.64 -1.00 4.92
CA MET A 69 5.61 -2.42 4.57
C MET A 69 6.89 -3.17 4.94
N GLN A 70 8.06 -2.53 4.82
CA GLN A 70 9.33 -3.15 5.23
C GLN A 70 9.36 -3.46 6.73
N VAL A 71 8.74 -2.63 7.57
CA VAL A 71 8.65 -2.88 9.01
C VAL A 71 7.82 -4.15 9.28
N HIS A 72 6.67 -4.30 8.62
CA HIS A 72 5.83 -5.49 8.77
C HIS A 72 6.50 -6.76 8.24
N GLU A 73 7.21 -6.69 7.12
CA GLU A 73 7.98 -7.82 6.60
C GLU A 73 9.12 -8.24 7.54
N GLN A 74 9.79 -7.28 8.18
CA GLN A 74 10.83 -7.55 9.18
C GLN A 74 10.25 -8.13 10.48
N GLU A 75 9.10 -7.64 10.93
CA GLU A 75 8.36 -8.21 12.06
C GLU A 75 7.94 -9.66 11.76
N MET A 76 7.41 -9.92 10.56
CA MET A 76 7.08 -11.28 10.13
C MET A 76 8.33 -12.16 9.98
N ALA A 77 9.44 -11.63 9.46
CA ALA A 77 10.67 -12.39 9.30
C ALA A 77 11.34 -12.74 10.64
N SER A 78 11.29 -11.83 11.62
CA SER A 78 11.84 -12.04 12.96
C SER A 78 10.97 -12.94 13.83
N ASN A 79 9.65 -12.94 13.62
CA ASN A 79 8.70 -13.74 14.38
C ASN A 79 8.32 -15.06 13.71
N ARG A 80 8.86 -15.35 12.53
CA ARG A 80 8.84 -16.71 11.97
C ARG A 80 9.64 -17.60 12.92
N PRO A 81 9.02 -18.61 13.57
CA PRO A 81 9.80 -19.70 14.14
C PRO A 81 10.71 -20.23 13.03
N SER A 82 11.91 -20.70 13.35
CA SER A 82 12.73 -21.47 12.40
C SER A 82 11.92 -22.66 11.95
N GLU A 83 11.14 -22.48 10.90
CA GLU A 83 10.14 -23.40 10.44
C GLU A 83 10.89 -24.53 9.77
N GLN A 84 11.19 -25.55 10.59
CA GLN A 84 11.67 -26.87 10.21
C GLN A 84 10.54 -27.62 9.46
N ARG A 85 9.87 -26.94 8.54
CA ARG A 85 8.92 -27.52 7.61
C ARG A 85 9.79 -28.16 6.55
N GLY A 86 9.80 -29.48 6.49
CA GLY A 86 10.65 -30.30 5.62
C GLY A 86 10.43 -30.12 4.11
N ILE A 87 10.06 -28.92 3.65
CA ILE A 87 9.92 -28.51 2.24
C ILE A 87 11.30 -28.42 1.56
N ASP A 88 12.38 -28.26 2.35
CA ASP A 88 13.76 -28.28 1.84
C ASP A 88 14.35 -29.70 1.79
N ARG A 89 13.63 -30.71 2.30
CA ARG A 89 14.03 -32.09 2.07
C ARG A 89 13.67 -32.41 0.63
N ALA A 90 14.69 -32.64 -0.21
CA ALA A 90 14.52 -33.33 -1.48
C ALA A 90 14.05 -34.77 -1.20
N THR A 91 12.80 -34.94 -0.78
CA THR A 91 12.09 -36.20 -0.95
C THR A 91 11.94 -36.33 -2.46
N GLY A 92 12.70 -37.25 -3.04
CA GLY A 92 12.58 -37.58 -4.46
C GLY A 92 11.12 -37.75 -4.84
N PHE A 93 10.82 -37.53 -6.11
CA PHE A 93 9.50 -37.60 -6.74
C PHE A 93 8.77 -38.96 -6.60
N ASP A 94 9.25 -39.86 -5.74
CA ASP A 94 8.73 -41.20 -5.49
C ASP A 94 7.82 -41.27 -4.25
N GLU A 95 7.65 -40.18 -3.49
CA GLU A 95 6.70 -40.13 -2.37
C GLU A 95 5.41 -39.43 -2.84
N PRO A 96 4.27 -40.14 -2.99
CA PRO A 96 3.01 -39.50 -3.32
C PRO A 96 2.68 -38.56 -2.17
N ALA A 97 2.77 -37.25 -2.44
CA ALA A 97 2.57 -36.20 -1.47
C ALA A 97 1.17 -36.33 -0.86
N SER A 98 1.06 -37.04 0.26
CA SER A 98 -0.16 -37.05 1.04
C SER A 98 -0.28 -35.66 1.65
N LEU A 99 -1.17 -34.87 1.06
CA LEU A 99 -1.56 -33.58 1.61
C LEU A 99 -2.00 -33.78 3.08
N PRO A 100 -1.76 -32.81 3.96
CA PRO A 100 -2.15 -32.90 5.37
C PRO A 100 -3.62 -33.32 5.48
N THR A 101 -3.89 -34.30 6.35
CA THR A 101 -5.20 -34.94 6.52
C THR A 101 -6.29 -33.88 6.65
N GLY A 102 -7.07 -33.67 5.58
CA GLY A 102 -8.11 -32.65 5.49
C GLY A 102 -8.27 -31.97 4.12
N VAL A 103 -7.35 -32.17 3.16
CA VAL A 103 -7.47 -31.59 1.80
C VAL A 103 -7.14 -32.65 0.75
N SER A 104 -8.15 -33.20 0.08
CA SER A 104 -7.98 -33.94 -1.19
C SER A 104 -8.36 -33.03 -2.36
N LEU A 105 -7.46 -32.90 -3.33
CA LEU A 105 -7.79 -32.36 -4.65
C LEU A 105 -8.07 -33.58 -5.53
N ASP A 106 -9.24 -34.20 -5.33
CA ASP A 106 -9.70 -35.25 -6.23
C ASP A 106 -10.07 -34.60 -7.57
N ALA A 107 -9.07 -34.49 -8.43
CA ALA A 107 -9.19 -34.19 -9.85
C ALA A 107 -9.49 -35.50 -10.58
N ASP A 108 -10.70 -36.04 -10.42
CA ASP A 108 -11.24 -37.11 -11.26
C ASP A 108 -12.74 -36.87 -11.49
N ALA A 109 -13.06 -35.70 -12.03
CA ALA A 109 -14.30 -35.46 -12.75
C ALA A 109 -13.93 -35.29 -14.23
N ASP A 110 -13.63 -36.42 -14.90
CA ASP A 110 -13.82 -36.66 -16.34
C ASP A 110 -12.91 -37.80 -16.83
N SER A 111 -13.24 -39.07 -16.55
CA SER A 111 -12.89 -40.19 -17.46
C SER A 111 -13.73 -41.45 -17.21
N SER A 112 -14.77 -41.64 -18.03
CA SER A 112 -15.43 -42.88 -18.50
C SER A 112 -16.91 -42.56 -18.76
N ALA A 113 -17.41 -42.39 -20.00
CA ALA A 113 -17.43 -43.35 -21.12
C ALA A 113 -18.09 -44.68 -20.73
#